data_AF-A0AAW1Y8B9-F1
#
_entry.id   AF-A0AAW1Y8B9-F1
#
_cell.length_a   1.000
_cell.length_b   1.000
_cell.length_c   1.000
_cell.angle_alpha   90.00
_cell.angle_beta   90.00
_cell.angle_gamma   90.00
#
_symmetry.space_group_name_H-M   'P 1'
#
loop_
_entity.id
_entity.type
_entity.pdbx_description
1 polymer ?
#
loop_
_entity_poly.entity_id
_entity_poly.type
_entity_poly.pdbx_seq_one_letter_code
_entity_poly.pdbx_strand_id
1 'polypeptide(L)'
;MEVEADSVDNSLVLVKQGAEARVFESTFVGRRSIVKERFSKKYRHPTLDAKLTLRRLNAEARCMTKARRLGVYTPVLYCCGHCAAYPDI
;
A
#
# COMPACT_ATOMS: atom_id res chain seq x y z
N MET A 1 -22.37 -6.68 26.97
CA MET A 1 -21.94 -5.71 25.93
C MET A 1 -21.51 -6.53 24.75
N GLU A 2 -22.43 -6.69 23.80
CA GLU A 2 -22.18 -7.42 22.57
C GLU A 2 -21.23 -6.57 21.72
N VAL A 3 -20.06 -7.12 21.43
CA VAL A 3 -19.13 -6.50 20.48
C VAL A 3 -19.67 -6.88 19.11
N GLU A 4 -20.47 -5.99 18.54
CA GLU A 4 -20.93 -6.10 17.16
C GLU A 4 -19.68 -6.20 16.28
N ALA A 5 -19.51 -7.37 15.65
CA ALA A 5 -18.52 -7.56 14.62
C ALA A 5 -18.98 -6.74 13.42
N ASP A 6 -18.56 -5.47 13.37
CA ASP A 6 -18.70 -4.63 12.20
C ASP A 6 -18.10 -5.39 11.02
N SER A 7 -18.97 -5.90 10.16
CA SER A 7 -18.62 -6.43 8.84
C SER A 7 -18.05 -5.27 8.03
N VAL A 8 -16.77 -4.96 8.24
CA VAL A 8 -16.06 -3.94 7.47
C VAL A 8 -15.99 -4.47 6.06
N ASP A 9 -16.89 -3.98 5.21
CA ASP A 9 -16.76 -4.05 3.77
C ASP A 9 -15.37 -3.52 3.41
N ASN A 10 -14.43 -4.44 3.23
CA ASN A 10 -13.04 -4.15 2.93
C ASN A 10 -12.91 -3.84 1.42
N SER A 11 -13.86 -3.05 0.90
CA SER A 11 -13.96 -2.74 -0.51
C SER A 11 -12.82 -1.81 -0.90
N LEU A 12 -11.95 -2.33 -1.76
CA LEU A 12 -10.90 -1.54 -2.40
C LEU A 12 -11.51 -0.83 -3.61
N VAL A 13 -11.78 0.46 -3.47
CA VAL A 13 -12.33 1.28 -4.57
C VAL A 13 -11.16 1.86 -5.36
N LEU A 14 -11.02 1.49 -6.64
CA LEU A 14 -9.98 2.06 -7.49
C LEU A 14 -10.22 3.55 -7.71
N VAL A 15 -9.33 4.39 -7.19
CA VAL A 15 -9.37 5.84 -7.38
C VAL A 15 -8.74 6.20 -8.73
N LYS A 16 -7.54 5.66 -8.99
CA LYS A 16 -6.80 5.96 -10.22
C LYS A 16 -5.74 4.91 -10.52
N GLN A 17 -5.54 4.64 -11.81
CA GLN A 17 -4.41 3.86 -12.30
C GLN A 17 -3.38 4.79 -12.96
N GLY A 18 -2.14 4.75 -12.48
CA GLY A 18 -1.00 5.43 -13.08
C GLY A 18 -0.03 4.47 -13.79
N ALA A 19 1.06 5.01 -14.31
CA ALA A 19 2.08 4.21 -14.97
C ALA A 19 2.78 3.24 -14.00
N GLU A 20 3.01 3.62 -12.75
CA GLU A 20 3.78 2.79 -11.81
C GLU A 20 2.93 2.00 -10.81
N ALA A 21 1.72 2.46 -10.50
CA ALA A 21 0.92 1.93 -9.42
C ALA A 21 -0.57 2.22 -9.64
N ARG A 22 -1.41 1.40 -9.01
CA ARG A 22 -2.84 1.66 -8.80
C ARG A 22 -3.04 2.22 -7.40
N VAL A 23 -3.96 3.16 -7.28
CA VAL A 23 -4.32 3.80 -6.02
C VAL A 23 -5.75 3.44 -5.71
N PHE A 24 -5.97 2.83 -4.55
CA PHE A 24 -7.27 2.44 -4.04
C PHE A 24 -7.62 3.23 -2.79
N GLU A 25 -8.90 3.53 -2.63
CA GLU A 25 -9.47 3.97 -1.36
C GLU A 25 -9.93 2.75 -0.57
N SER A 26 -9.74 2.77 0.75
CA SER A 26 -10.06 1.69 1.68
C SER A 26 -10.27 2.22 3.09
N THR A 27 -10.64 1.33 4.01
CA THR A 27 -10.64 1.62 5.44
C THR A 27 -9.60 0.75 6.13
N PHE A 28 -8.66 1.35 6.86
CA PHE A 28 -7.65 0.66 7.64
C PHE A 28 -7.88 0.96 9.13
N VAL A 29 -8.21 -0.07 9.92
CA VAL A 29 -8.47 0.04 11.37
C VAL A 29 -9.45 1.19 11.68
N GLY A 30 -10.59 1.18 10.99
CA GLY A 30 -11.65 2.19 11.16
C GLY A 30 -11.33 3.59 10.59
N ARG A 31 -10.21 3.76 9.87
CA ARG A 31 -9.82 5.06 9.27
C ARG A 31 -9.75 4.98 7.76
N ARG A 32 -10.37 5.97 7.08
CA ARG A 32 -10.23 6.16 5.64
C ARG A 32 -8.75 6.27 5.27
N SER A 33 -8.33 5.42 4.33
CA SER A 33 -6.93 5.18 4.00
C SER A 33 -6.75 4.92 2.51
N ILE A 34 -5.55 5.22 2.02
CA ILE A 34 -5.17 5.00 0.62
C ILE A 34 -4.20 3.83 0.53
N VAL A 35 -4.50 2.88 -0.36
CA VAL A 35 -3.62 1.75 -0.70
C VAL A 35 -2.96 2.04 -2.04
N LYS A 36 -1.63 1.98 -2.06
CA LYS A 36 -0.83 2.13 -3.29
C LYS A 36 -0.22 0.79 -3.67
N GLU A 37 -0.78 0.16 -4.69
CA GLU A 37 -0.32 -1.13 -5.21
C GLU A 37 0.58 -0.92 -6.43
N ARG A 38 1.82 -1.43 -6.37
CA ARG A 38 2.73 -1.49 -7.53
C ARG A 38 2.54 -2.82 -8.25
N PHE A 39 2.19 -2.78 -9.52
CA PHE A 39 2.02 -3.98 -10.36
C PHE A 39 3.30 -4.30 -11.14
N SER A 40 3.50 -5.58 -11.44
CA SER A 40 4.68 -6.04 -12.19
C SER A 40 4.67 -5.53 -13.63
N LYS A 41 5.86 -5.25 -14.14
CA LYS A 41 6.06 -4.86 -15.54
C LYS A 41 6.52 -6.06 -16.36
N LYS A 42 5.69 -6.49 -17.31
CA LYS A 42 5.91 -7.67 -18.16
C LYS A 42 7.24 -7.67 -18.93
N TYR A 43 7.80 -6.49 -19.20
CA TYR A 43 9.08 -6.36 -19.89
C TYR A 43 10.31 -6.62 -19.02
N ARG A 44 10.15 -6.79 -17.70
CA ARG A 44 11.26 -7.01 -16.75
C ARG A 44 11.37 -8.48 -16.39
N HIS A 45 12.61 -8.92 -16.16
CA HIS A 45 12.85 -10.24 -15.57
C HIS A 45 12.22 -10.31 -14.17
N PRO A 46 11.50 -11.39 -13.81
CA PRO A 46 10.72 -11.48 -12.56
C PRO A 46 11.57 -11.25 -11.31
N THR A 47 12.77 -11.84 -11.25
CA THR A 47 13.69 -11.65 -10.12
C THR A 47 14.15 -10.20 -9.97
N LEU A 48 14.38 -9.51 -11.09
CA LEU A 48 14.79 -8.12 -11.09
C LEU A 48 13.62 -7.23 -10.66
N ASP A 49 12.42 -7.49 -11.16
CA ASP A 49 11.22 -6.73 -10.84
C ASP A 49 10.86 -6.84 -9.35
N ALA A 50 10.92 -8.04 -8.77
CA ALA A 50 10.71 -8.25 -7.34
C ALA A 50 11.72 -7.46 -6.49
N LYS A 51 13.01 -7.54 -6.83
CA LYS A 51 14.08 -6.81 -6.14
C LYS A 51 13.92 -5.29 -6.27
N LEU A 52 13.50 -4.82 -7.44
CA LEU A 52 13.29 -3.39 -7.71
C LEU A 52 12.06 -2.86 -6.96
N THR A 53 10.97 -3.62 -6.96
CA THR A 53 9.74 -3.28 -6.24
C THR A 53 9.98 -3.20 -4.74
N LEU A 54 10.67 -4.19 -4.16
CA LEU A 54 11.01 -4.18 -2.73
C LEU A 54 11.91 -3.00 -2.36
N ARG A 55 12.96 -2.73 -3.15
CA ARG A 55 13.86 -1.59 -2.93
C ARG A 55 13.11 -0.26 -2.98
N ARG A 56 12.22 -0.08 -3.96
CA ARG A 56 11.41 1.14 -4.11
C ARG A 56 10.41 1.30 -2.96
N LEU A 57 9.73 0.22 -2.55
CA LEU A 57 8.81 0.23 -1.42
C LEU A 57 9.50 0.64 -0.12
N ASN A 58 10.65 0.04 0.18
CA ASN A 58 11.45 0.38 1.34
C ASN A 58 11.96 1.82 1.31
N ALA A 59 12.42 2.29 0.14
CA ALA A 59 12.86 3.67 -0.03
C ALA A 59 11.71 4.67 0.19
N GLU A 60 10.54 4.39 -0.38
CA GLU A 60 9.34 5.24 -0.26
C GLU A 60 8.88 5.35 1.20
N ALA A 61 8.77 4.20 1.89
CA ALA A 61 8.42 4.17 3.31
C ALA A 61 9.43 4.95 4.17
N ARG A 62 10.73 4.70 3.99
CA ARG A 62 11.79 5.39 4.73
C ARG A 62 11.79 6.90 4.48
N CYS A 63 11.64 7.33 3.24
CA CYS A 63 11.57 8.74 2.88
C CYS A 63 10.35 9.42 3.50
N MET A 64 9.17 8.79 3.43
CA MET A 64 7.95 9.33 4.06
C MET A 64 8.11 9.48 5.57
N THR A 65 8.58 8.44 6.27
CA THR A 65 8.78 8.50 7.73
C THR A 65 9.82 9.56 8.10
N LYS A 66 10.92 9.65 7.36
CA LYS A 66 11.97 10.66 7.61
C LYS A 66 11.44 12.08 7.39
N ALA A 67 10.75 12.34 6.28
CA ALA A 67 10.17 13.64 5.98
C ALA A 67 9.18 14.07 7.06
N ARG A 68 8.31 13.16 7.51
CA ARG A 68 7.36 13.43 8.59
C ARG A 68 8.04 13.79 9.91
N ARG A 69 9.11 13.08 10.27
CA ARG A 69 9.91 13.36 11.48
C ARG A 69 10.57 14.74 11.44
N LEU A 70 10.87 15.25 10.24
CA LEU A 70 11.43 16.59 10.04
C LEU A 70 10.34 17.68 9.98
N GLY A 71 9.07 17.35 10.23
CA GLY A 71 7.96 18.31 10.21
C GLY A 71 7.41 18.60 8.82
N VAL A 72 7.83 17.88 7.78
CA VAL A 72 7.25 18.02 6.44
C VAL A 72 5.84 17.42 6.44
N TYR A 73 4.88 18.14 5.84
CA TYR A 73 3.51 17.65 5.69
C TYR A 73 3.46 16.47 4.72
N THR A 74 3.47 15.26 5.27
CA THR A 74 3.35 14.01 4.51
C THR A 74 2.21 13.14 5.02
N PRO A 75 1.66 12.26 4.15
CA PRO A 75 0.71 11.25 4.58
C PRO A 75 1.26 10.39 5.74
N VAL A 76 0.37 9.90 6.60
CA VAL A 76 0.72 8.89 7.60
C VAL A 76 0.90 7.56 6.88
N LEU A 77 2.02 6.90 7.11
CA LEU A 77 2.21 5.52 6.69
C LEU A 77 1.67 4.59 7.77
N TYR A 78 0.57 3.88 7.49
CA TYR A 78 -0.04 2.93 8.43
C TYR A 78 0.60 1.54 8.36
N CYS A 79 0.81 1.04 7.15
CA CYS A 79 1.38 -0.28 6.89
C CYS A 79 2.27 -0.20 5.64
N CYS A 80 3.38 -0.93 5.66
CA CYS A 80 4.18 -1.19 4.47
C CYS A 80 4.55 -2.67 4.44
N GLY A 81 4.37 -3.30 3.28
CA GLY A 81 4.66 -4.70 3.11
C GLY A 81 4.73 -5.04 1.63
N HIS A 82 5.52 -6.05 1.31
CA HIS A 82 5.36 -6.71 0.03
C HIS A 82 4.06 -7.49 0.12
N CYS A 83 3.09 -7.17 -0.74
CA CYS A 83 1.96 -8.06 -0.97
C CYS A 83 2.53 -9.29 -1.70
N ALA A 84 3.13 -10.21 -0.94
CA ALA A 84 2.97 -11.60 -1.29
C ALA A 84 1.47 -11.81 -1.18
N ALA A 85 0.81 -12.07 -2.31
CA ALA A 85 -0.58 -12.45 -2.35
C ALA A 85 -0.86 -13.34 -1.13
N TYR A 86 -1.93 -13.06 -0.38
CA TYR A 86 -2.57 -14.13 0.35
C TYR A 86 -2.87 -15.21 -0.70
N PRO A 87 -2.16 -16.36 -0.72
CA PRO A 87 -2.40 -17.36 -1.74
C PRO A 87 -3.73 -18.08 -1.50
N ASP A 88 -4.37 -17.85 -0.35
CA ASP A 88 -5.51 -18.64 0.14
C ASP A 88 -6.63 -17.71 0.64
N ILE A 89 -7.47 -17.27 -0.31
CA ILE A 89 -8.90 -17.60 -0.24
C ILE A 89 -9.04 -18.94 -0.97
#